data_AF-A0A945V8J4-F1
#
_entry.id   AF-A0A945V8J4-F1
#
_cell.length_a   1.000
_cell.length_b   1.000
_cell.length_c   1.000
_cell.angle_alpha   90.00
_cell.angle_beta   90.00
_cell.angle_gamma   90.00
#
_symmetry.space_group_name_H-M   'P 1'
#
loop_
_entity.id
_entity.type
_entity.pdbx_description
1 polymer ?
#
loop_
_entity_poly.entity_id
_entity_poly.type
_entity_poly.pdbx_seq_one_letter_code
_entity_poly.pdbx_strand_id
1 'polypeptide(L)' 'MSPTPEKLMQYLLMLRNSGVTDKRVLHAMELIPRDPFATGAFQERAYEDIALPIASGQTLSQPSVVAKMTQA' A
#
# COMPACT_ATOMS: atom_id res chain seq x y z
N MET A 1 -1.03 0.70 13.59
CA MET A 1 -2.34 0.16 13.98
C MET A 1 -2.84 -0.62 12.78
N SER A 2 -3.03 -1.94 12.90
CA SER A 2 -3.43 -2.77 11.76
C SER A 2 -4.73 -2.25 11.13
N PRO A 3 -4.86 -2.23 9.79
CA PRO A 3 -6.07 -1.76 9.12
C PRO A 3 -7.27 -2.62 9.51
N THR A 4 -8.47 -2.04 9.51
CA THR A 4 -9.69 -2.83 9.65
C THR A 4 -9.85 -3.76 8.44
N PRO A 5 -10.57 -4.89 8.58
CA PRO A 5 -10.81 -5.80 7.45
C PRO A 5 -11.42 -5.11 6.23
N GLU A 6 -12.32 -4.14 6.43
CA GLU A 6 -12.96 -3.39 5.35
C GLU A 6 -11.95 -2.52 4.60
N LYS A 7 -11.06 -1.84 5.33
CA LYS A 7 -10.00 -1.00 4.74
C LYS A 7 -8.99 -1.86 3.97
N LEU A 8 -8.65 -3.02 4.50
CA LEU A 8 -7.78 -3.99 3.82
C LEU A 8 -8.42 -4.53 2.53
N MET A 9 -9.72 -4.86 2.58
CA MET A 9 -10.46 -5.28 1.39
C MET A 9 -10.50 -4.17 0.32
N GLN A 10 -10.81 -2.92 0.71
CA GLN A 10 -10.79 -1.78 -0.22
C GLN A 10 -9.42 -1.57 -0.85
N TYR A 11 -8.36 -1.67 -0.05
CA TYR A 11 -6.97 -1.59 -0.51
C TYR A 11 -6.65 -2.65 -1.56
N LEU A 12 -6.97 -3.92 -1.30
CA LEU A 12 -6.75 -5.01 -2.25
C LEU A 12 -7.59 -4.88 -3.53
N LEU A 13 -8.83 -4.41 -3.41
CA LEU A 13 -9.68 -4.12 -4.57
C LEU A 13 -9.09 -3.00 -5.43
N MET A 14 -8.58 -1.93 -4.81
CA MET A 14 -7.89 -0.86 -5.52
C MET A 14 -6.66 -1.37 -6.29
N LEU A 15 -5.82 -2.20 -5.65
CA LEU A 15 -4.65 -2.78 -6.32
C LEU A 15 -5.07 -3.62 -7.54
N ARG A 16 -6.09 -4.48 -7.38
CA ARG A 16 -6.64 -5.27 -8.50
C ARG A 16 -7.17 -4.40 -9.62
N ASN A 17 -7.95 -3.37 -9.30
CA ASN A 17 -8.49 -2.42 -10.28
C ASN A 17 -7.37 -1.66 -11.01
N SER A 18 -6.22 -1.46 -10.36
CA SER A 18 -5.06 -0.84 -10.99
C SER A 18 -4.34 -1.77 -11.99
N GLY A 19 -4.65 -3.07 -12.02
CA GLY A 19 -4.03 -4.07 -12.90
C GLY A 19 -3.07 -5.03 -12.20
N VAL A 20 -3.08 -5.07 -10.86
CA VAL A 20 -2.26 -6.03 -10.09
C VAL A 20 -2.97 -7.39 -10.05
N THR A 21 -2.38 -8.41 -10.65
CA THR A 21 -2.99 -9.74 -10.84
C THR A 21 -2.18 -10.88 -10.24
N ASP A 22 -0.88 -10.69 -9.94
CA ASP A 22 -0.07 -11.73 -9.29
C ASP A 22 -0.56 -11.95 -7.85
N LYS A 23 -1.06 -13.16 -7.59
CA LYS A 23 -1.58 -13.57 -6.27
C LYS A 23 -0.53 -13.49 -5.17
N ARG A 24 0.75 -13.75 -5.48
CA ARG A 24 1.86 -13.68 -4.51
C ARG A 24 2.10 -12.23 -4.09
N VAL A 25 2.01 -11.31 -5.04
CA VAL A 25 2.15 -9.86 -4.77
C VAL A 25 0.96 -9.36 -3.96
N LEU A 26 -0.27 -9.68 -4.36
CA LEU A 26 -1.47 -9.29 -3.61
C LEU A 26 -1.43 -9.82 -2.17
N HIS A 27 -0.99 -11.06 -1.97
CA HIS A 27 -0.84 -11.65 -0.64
C HIS A 27 0.24 -10.95 0.19
N ALA A 28 1.39 -10.61 -0.40
CA ALA A 28 2.42 -9.84 0.29
C ALA A 28 1.92 -8.44 0.69
N MET A 29 1.15 -7.78 -0.19
CA MET A 29 0.54 -6.47 0.08
C MET A 29 -0.52 -6.55 1.19
N GLU A 30 -1.21 -7.68 1.32
CA GLU A 30 -2.17 -7.94 2.40
C GLU A 30 -1.47 -8.19 3.76
N LEU A 31 -0.42 -9.02 3.74
CA LEU A 31 0.26 -9.48 4.95
C LEU A 31 1.16 -8.42 5.60
N ILE A 32 1.80 -7.57 4.80
CA ILE A 32 2.78 -6.61 5.32
C ILE A 32 2.04 -5.33 5.72
N PRO A 33 2.02 -4.94 7.01
CA PRO A 33 1.39 -3.70 7.43
C PRO A 33 2.17 -2.52 6.84
N ARG A 34 1.47 -1.65 6.10
CA ARG A 34 2.10 -0.53 5.39
C ARG A 34 2.21 0.72 6.27
N ASP A 35 1.34 0.86 7.27
CA ASP A 35 1.31 2.00 8.19
C ASP A 35 2.60 2.25 8.99
N PRO A 36 3.40 1.26 9.41
CA PRO A 36 4.65 1.52 10.13
C PRO A 36 5.71 2.20 9.26
N PHE A 37 5.58 2.14 7.94
CA PHE A 37 6.50 2.78 6.99
C PHE A 37 6.11 4.23 6.65
N ALA A 38 4.93 4.68 7.07
CA ALA A 38 4.48 6.07 6.92
C ALA A 38 4.80 6.89 8.19
N THR A 39 5.12 8.17 8.02
CA THR A 39 5.53 9.03 9.14
C THR A 39 4.32 9.73 9.79
N GLY A 40 4.17 9.58 11.12
CA GLY A 40 3.27 10.39 11.95
C GLY A 40 1.85 10.50 11.38
N ALA A 41 1.45 11.72 11.00
CA ALA A 41 0.11 12.04 10.49
C ALA A 41 -0.29 11.27 9.21
N PHE A 42 0.65 10.65 8.50
CA PHE A 42 0.36 9.91 7.27
C PHE A 42 0.02 8.43 7.50
N GLN A 43 0.14 7.92 8.74
CA GLN A 43 -0.18 6.51 9.04
C GLN A 43 -1.63 6.14 8.69
N GLU A 44 -2.58 7.04 8.95
CA GLU A 44 -3.99 6.80 8.63
C GLU A 44 -4.23 6.71 7.12
N ARG A 45 -3.36 7.32 6.32
CA ARG A 45 -3.45 7.38 4.85
C ARG A 45 -2.57 6.34 4.16
N ALA A 46 -1.91 5.46 4.92
CA ALA A 46 -0.93 4.50 4.40
C ALA A 46 -1.50 3.56 3.32
N TYR A 47 -2.80 3.28 3.34
CA TYR A 47 -3.50 2.38 2.43
C TYR A 47 -4.25 3.10 1.29
N GLU A 48 -4.12 4.42 1.19
CA GLU A 48 -4.58 5.17 0.00
C GLU A 48 -3.57 5.00 -1.14
N ASP A 49 -4.02 5.06 -2.39
CA ASP A 49 -3.13 4.95 -3.56
C ASP A 49 -2.40 6.27 -3.85
N ILE A 50 -1.60 6.74 -2.90
CA ILE A 50 -0.86 7.99 -2.95
C ILE A 50 0.59 7.80 -2.53
N ALA A 51 1.46 8.67 -3.03
CA ALA A 51 2.80 8.78 -2.48
C ALA A 51 2.75 9.56 -1.16
N LEU A 52 3.48 9.08 -0.15
CA LEU A 52 3.54 9.72 1.16
C LEU A 52 4.95 10.24 1.42
N PRO A 53 5.14 11.46 1.93
CA PRO A 53 6.46 11.92 2.32
C PRO A 53 6.96 11.12 3.52
N ILE A 54 8.26 10.86 3.54
CA ILE A 54 9.00 10.24 4.65
C ILE A 54 10.21 11.13 4.99
N ALA A 55 11.04 10.68 5.93
CA ALA A 55 12.23 11.42 6.35
C ALA A 55 13.17 11.77 5.16
N SER A 56 14.01 12.78 5.37
CA SER A 56 15.05 13.20 4.43
C SER A 56 14.54 13.67 3.05
N GLY A 57 13.31 14.17 2.97
CA GLY A 57 12.72 14.66 1.71
C GLY A 57 12.34 13.54 0.73
N GLN A 58 12.36 12.28 1.17
CA GLN A 58 12.02 11.13 0.34
C GLN A 58 10.52 10.83 0.36
N THR A 59 10.08 9.91 -0.51
CA THR A 59 8.68 9.48 -0.57
C THR A 59 8.55 7.97 -0.49
N LEU A 60 7.55 7.51 0.26
CA LEU A 60 7.02 6.16 0.16
C LEU A 60 6.12 6.09 -1.08
N SER A 61 6.49 5.28 -2.06
CA SER A 61 5.80 5.17 -3.36
C SER A 61 4.35 4.70 -3.22
N GLN A 62 3.52 5.07 -4.20
CA GLN A 62 2.13 4.61 -4.32
C GLN A 62 2.05 3.07 -4.28
N PRO A 63 1.12 2.49 -3.51
CA PRO A 63 0.90 1.04 -3.47
C PRO A 63 0.75 0.39 -4.85
N SER A 64 -0.04 0.97 -5.75
CA SER A 64 -0.27 0.39 -7.08
C SER A 64 1.00 0.36 -7.92
N VAL A 65 1.84 1.39 -7.82
CA VAL A 65 3.15 1.46 -8.50
C VAL A 65 4.08 0.34 -8.00
N VAL A 66 4.23 0.20 -6.68
CA VAL A 66 5.09 -0.86 -6.08
C VAL A 66 4.58 -2.24 -6.48
N ALA A 67 3.28 -2.48 -6.39
CA ALA A 67 2.69 -3.77 -6.75
C ALA A 67 2.89 -4.11 -8.24
N LYS A 68 2.69 -3.13 -9.14
CA LYS A 68 2.94 -3.29 -10.58
C LYS A 68 4.40 -3.59 -10.90
N MET A 69 5.33 -2.88 -10.26
CA MET A 69 6.77 -3.12 -10.43
C MET A 69 7.17 -4.51 -9.94
N THR A 70 6.55 -4.99 -8.86
CA THR A 70 6.91 -6.27 -8.24
C THR A 70 6.40 -7.47 -9.03
N GLN A 71 5.25 -7.36 -9.70
CA GLN A 71 4.66 -8.45 -10.48
C GLN A 71 5.16 -8.56 -11.93
N ALA A 72 6.03 -7.63 -12.35
CA ALA A 72 6.50 -7.52 -13.74
C ALA A 72 7.37 -8.69 -14.19
#